data_AF-A0A0S7ZUN3-F1
#
_entry.id   AF-A0A0S7ZUN3-F1
#
_cell.length_a   1.000
_cell.length_b   1.000
_cell.length_c   1.000
_cell.angle_alpha   90.00
_cell.angle_beta   90.00
_cell.angle_gamma   90.00
#
_symmetry.space_group_name_H-M   'P 1'
#
loop_
_entity.id
_entity.type
_entity.pdbx_description
1 polymer ?
#
loop_
_entity_poly.entity_id
_entity_poly.type
_entity_poly.pdbx_seq_one_letter_code
_entity_poly.pdbx_strand_id
1 'polypeptide(L)'
;MVVVVAAGNSGTDNDTTSFYPCNFTQANLVCVTALNQNYSLASFSNYGVSSVDVGAPGVDIFSTVPAGQTIRDPLTGWTTNNGHWTTDQCNYLVDGVSTTLTTLVNPFNWCDQTGTYVDNANDKIYKTFDLAGGSGQAALFYQPFIETEAGSDFFFTAFDATGGDPFDGVNDNPLLQFSGTNDMNNLYFIHDLMACRTNMCTVGFRLTSDVGLELGGIGIPIVVISTLEKDGNTYVTLQGTSMATPHVAGIAAMVRAYNPAYTYADTVAAIKQGGEYVGALDGFTSTSKAANAMGTRIGSA
;
A
#
# COMPACT_ATOMS: atom_id res chain seq x y z
N MET A 1 25.97 -2.79 -2.43
CA MET A 1 24.74 -2.57 -1.65
C MET A 1 24.38 -3.86 -0.94
N VAL A 2 24.04 -3.83 0.34
CA VAL A 2 23.47 -5.00 1.05
C VAL A 2 21.96 -4.92 0.96
N VAL A 3 21.30 -6.05 0.71
CA VAL A 3 19.84 -6.16 0.62
C VAL A 3 19.38 -7.07 1.75
N VAL A 4 18.68 -6.50 2.73
CA VAL A 4 18.17 -7.26 3.89
C VAL A 4 16.70 -7.54 3.65
N VAL A 5 16.29 -8.80 3.78
CA VAL A 5 14.93 -9.24 3.42
C VAL A 5 14.30 -10.12 4.49
N ALA A 6 12.98 -10.06 4.57
CA ALA A 6 12.18 -10.87 5.47
C ALA A 6 12.02 -12.30 4.93
N ALA A 7 12.11 -13.30 5.80
CA ALA A 7 11.94 -14.71 5.41
C ALA A 7 10.49 -15.09 5.06
N GLY A 8 9.49 -14.36 5.56
CA GLY A 8 8.06 -14.70 5.43
C GLY A 8 7.41 -15.05 6.77
N ASN A 9 6.08 -14.99 6.83
CA ASN A 9 5.30 -15.15 8.07
C ASN A 9 4.27 -16.30 7.99
N SER A 10 4.62 -17.39 7.31
CA SER A 10 3.73 -18.55 7.07
C SER A 10 4.10 -19.80 7.89
N GLY A 11 5.19 -19.75 8.66
CA GLY A 11 5.69 -20.89 9.45
C GLY A 11 6.22 -22.03 8.59
N THR A 12 6.68 -21.75 7.37
CA THR A 12 7.08 -22.75 6.38
C THR A 12 8.59 -22.76 6.13
N ASP A 13 9.09 -23.90 5.63
CA ASP A 13 10.48 -24.07 5.20
C ASP A 13 10.70 -23.55 3.77
N ASN A 14 11.44 -22.46 3.66
CA ASN A 14 11.83 -21.80 2.42
C ASN A 14 12.76 -22.66 1.55
N ASP A 15 13.42 -23.69 2.09
CA ASP A 15 14.19 -24.65 1.29
C ASP A 15 13.28 -25.63 0.55
N THR A 16 12.03 -25.80 0.99
CA THR A 16 11.02 -26.65 0.33
C THR A 16 10.02 -25.85 -0.50
N THR A 17 9.61 -24.68 0.00
CA THR A 17 8.65 -23.79 -0.65
C THR A 17 9.25 -22.40 -0.74
N SER A 18 9.79 -22.05 -1.90
CA SER A 18 10.54 -20.80 -2.06
C SER A 18 9.68 -19.56 -1.73
N PHE A 19 10.26 -18.66 -0.95
CA PHE A 19 9.72 -17.35 -0.63
C PHE A 19 10.67 -16.26 -1.17
N TYR A 20 10.17 -15.43 -2.07
CA TYR A 20 10.96 -14.34 -2.65
C TYR A 20 10.69 -13.02 -1.92
N PRO A 21 11.71 -12.16 -1.72
CA PRO A 21 13.07 -12.26 -2.28
C PRO A 21 14.06 -13.14 -1.49
N CYS A 22 13.70 -13.78 -0.37
CA CYS A 22 14.62 -14.54 0.48
C CYS A 22 15.38 -15.67 -0.27
N ASN A 23 14.72 -16.39 -1.18
CA ASN A 23 15.33 -17.48 -1.97
C ASN A 23 16.17 -17.02 -3.18
N PHE A 24 16.45 -15.73 -3.31
CA PHE A 24 17.43 -15.24 -4.29
C PHE A 24 18.86 -15.57 -3.86
N THR A 25 19.72 -15.95 -4.82
CA THR A 25 21.08 -16.48 -4.56
C THR A 25 22.18 -15.41 -4.55
N GLN A 26 21.82 -14.14 -4.70
CA GLN A 26 22.76 -13.04 -4.78
C GLN A 26 23.52 -12.88 -3.46
N ALA A 27 24.85 -12.88 -3.52
CA ALA A 27 25.73 -12.86 -2.35
C ALA A 27 25.61 -11.60 -1.47
N ASN A 28 24.95 -10.55 -1.95
CA ASN A 28 24.69 -9.32 -1.21
C ASN A 28 23.35 -9.30 -0.46
N LEU A 29 22.59 -10.40 -0.51
CA LEU A 29 21.34 -10.58 0.20
C LEU A 29 21.58 -11.21 1.59
N VAL A 30 20.83 -10.73 2.58
CA VAL A 30 20.76 -11.31 3.92
C VAL A 30 19.30 -11.57 4.25
N CYS A 31 18.91 -12.84 4.37
CA CYS A 31 17.54 -13.21 4.72
C CYS A 31 17.38 -13.42 6.23
N VAL A 32 16.30 -12.85 6.80
CA VAL A 32 16.11 -12.70 8.24
C VAL A 32 14.84 -13.40 8.73
N THR A 33 15.00 -14.32 9.68
CA THR A 33 13.90 -14.94 10.42
C THR A 33 13.59 -14.17 11.72
N ALA A 34 12.38 -14.31 12.25
CA ALA A 34 11.92 -13.63 13.46
C ALA A 34 12.13 -14.48 14.71
N LEU A 35 12.74 -13.88 15.72
CA LEU A 35 12.90 -14.42 17.07
C LEU A 35 12.00 -13.68 18.06
N ASN A 36 11.58 -14.36 19.12
CA ASN A 36 11.00 -13.73 20.30
C ASN A 36 12.07 -13.34 21.34
N GLN A 37 11.63 -12.82 22.48
CA GLN A 37 12.50 -12.31 23.56
C GLN A 37 13.31 -13.42 24.27
N ASN A 38 12.93 -14.68 24.08
CA ASN A 38 13.65 -15.85 24.59
C ASN A 38 14.58 -16.47 23.54
N TYR A 39 14.93 -15.74 22.47
CA TYR A 39 15.69 -16.24 21.32
C TYR A 39 15.07 -17.47 20.65
N SER A 40 13.77 -17.71 20.83
CA SER A 40 13.07 -18.81 20.15
C SER A 40 12.59 -18.34 18.78
N LEU A 41 12.66 -19.22 17.77
CA LEU A 41 12.05 -18.99 16.48
C LEU A 41 10.54 -18.72 16.66
N ALA A 42 10.04 -17.61 16.13
CA ALA A 42 8.62 -17.30 16.21
C ALA A 42 7.81 -18.31 15.38
N SER A 43 6.66 -18.76 15.90
CA SER A 43 5.88 -19.84 15.27
C SER A 43 5.39 -19.53 13.87
N PHE A 44 5.20 -18.24 13.55
CA PHE A 44 4.83 -17.79 12.21
C PHE A 44 6.03 -17.63 11.27
N SER A 45 7.27 -17.64 11.79
CA SER A 45 8.42 -17.25 11.00
C SER A 45 8.82 -18.34 10.02
N ASN A 46 8.99 -17.97 8.75
CA ASN A 46 9.62 -18.87 7.80
C ASN A 46 11.10 -19.06 8.15
N TYR A 47 11.62 -20.20 7.75
CA TYR A 47 12.99 -20.65 8.03
C TYR A 47 13.55 -21.40 6.82
N GLY A 48 14.83 -21.74 6.84
CA GLY A 48 15.49 -22.52 5.80
C GLY A 48 16.98 -22.56 6.05
N VAL A 49 17.54 -23.76 6.20
CA VAL A 49 18.97 -23.95 6.53
C VAL A 49 19.88 -23.45 5.40
N SER A 50 19.40 -23.41 4.15
CA SER A 50 20.16 -22.90 3.01
C SER A 50 19.71 -21.52 2.53
N SER A 51 18.44 -21.16 2.72
CA SER A 51 17.84 -19.93 2.19
C SER A 51 17.72 -18.78 3.20
N VAL A 52 17.75 -19.07 4.51
CA VAL A 52 17.60 -18.05 5.57
C VAL A 52 18.90 -17.93 6.36
N ASP A 53 19.38 -16.72 6.59
CA ASP A 53 20.73 -16.51 7.10
C ASP A 53 20.82 -16.39 8.61
N VAL A 54 20.04 -15.47 9.18
CA VAL A 54 20.14 -15.09 10.60
C VAL A 54 18.75 -14.89 11.20
N GLY A 55 18.64 -15.03 12.52
CA GLY A 55 17.47 -14.57 13.28
C GLY A 55 17.65 -13.14 13.81
N ALA A 56 16.55 -12.41 14.01
CA ALA A 56 16.56 -11.14 14.73
C ALA A 56 15.22 -10.93 15.46
N PRO A 57 15.14 -10.03 16.46
CA PRO A 57 13.90 -9.75 17.19
C PRO A 57 12.76 -9.36 16.25
N GLY A 58 11.68 -10.14 16.23
CA GLY A 58 10.54 -9.94 15.36
C GLY A 58 9.18 -10.18 16.01
N VAL A 59 9.13 -10.42 17.32
CA VAL A 59 7.89 -10.57 18.10
C VAL A 59 7.80 -9.42 19.10
N ASP A 60 6.60 -8.84 19.24
CA ASP A 60 6.29 -7.67 20.08
C ASP A 60 7.26 -6.50 19.91
N ILE A 61 7.52 -6.12 18.65
CA ILE A 61 8.40 -5.00 18.32
C ILE A 61 7.59 -3.70 18.34
N PHE A 62 7.84 -2.88 19.34
CA PHE A 62 7.30 -1.53 19.46
C PHE A 62 8.06 -0.57 18.54
N SER A 63 7.35 0.10 17.64
CA SER A 63 7.96 1.04 16.69
C SER A 63 7.00 2.16 16.30
N THR A 64 7.53 3.18 15.62
CA THR A 64 6.79 4.34 15.11
C THR A 64 5.88 3.94 13.96
N VAL A 65 4.67 4.49 13.94
CA VAL A 65 3.80 4.52 12.75
C VAL A 65 3.37 5.96 12.48
N PRO A 66 3.11 6.32 11.21
CA PRO A 66 2.52 7.62 10.91
C PRO A 66 1.22 7.79 11.69
N ALA A 67 1.06 8.92 12.36
CA ALA A 67 -0.26 9.36 12.81
C ALA A 67 -1.03 9.92 11.61
N GLY A 68 -2.35 9.83 11.64
CA GLY A 68 -3.17 10.22 10.51
C GLY A 68 -4.59 9.67 10.60
N GLN A 69 -5.43 10.11 9.66
CA GLN A 69 -6.79 9.65 9.55
C GLN A 69 -7.00 8.97 8.21
N THR A 70 -7.69 7.83 8.22
CA THR A 70 -8.22 7.22 7.00
C THR A 70 -9.74 7.36 7.02
N ILE A 71 -10.27 8.12 6.08
CA ILE A 71 -11.70 8.31 5.84
C ILE A 71 -12.08 7.39 4.70
N ARG A 72 -12.70 6.24 5.02
CA ARG A 72 -13.40 5.43 4.01
C ARG A 72 -14.81 6.00 3.85
N ASP A 73 -15.10 6.59 2.70
CA ASP A 73 -16.41 7.20 2.47
C ASP A 73 -17.49 6.11 2.36
N PRO A 74 -18.65 6.25 3.03
CA PRO A 74 -19.76 5.33 2.90
C PRO A 74 -20.55 5.50 1.59
N LEU A 75 -20.10 6.40 0.70
CA LEU A 75 -20.70 6.73 -0.58
C LEU A 75 -22.12 7.30 -0.44
N THR A 76 -22.32 8.16 0.55
CA THR A 76 -23.60 8.87 0.79
C THR A 76 -23.39 10.38 0.83
N GLY A 77 -24.43 11.14 0.50
CA GLY A 77 -24.40 12.61 0.57
C GLY A 77 -23.51 13.25 -0.49
N TRP A 78 -23.35 12.60 -1.65
CA TRP A 78 -22.66 13.18 -2.80
C TRP A 78 -23.59 14.14 -3.55
N THR A 79 -23.03 15.24 -4.04
CA THR A 79 -23.73 16.23 -4.86
C THR A 79 -23.56 15.85 -6.33
N THR A 80 -24.65 15.90 -7.11
CA THR A 80 -24.63 15.58 -8.55
C THR A 80 -25.23 16.72 -9.36
N ASN A 81 -24.90 16.77 -10.66
CA ASN A 81 -25.71 17.49 -11.64
C ASN A 81 -26.47 16.48 -12.52
N ASN A 82 -27.58 16.92 -13.10
CA ASN A 82 -28.39 16.18 -14.09
C ASN A 82 -29.06 14.86 -13.61
N GLY A 83 -28.70 14.32 -12.45
CA GLY A 83 -29.37 13.16 -11.84
C GLY A 83 -28.99 11.81 -12.44
N HIS A 84 -27.98 11.74 -13.31
CA HIS A 84 -27.52 10.47 -13.90
C HIS A 84 -26.56 9.71 -12.98
N TRP A 85 -25.76 10.43 -12.18
CA TRP A 85 -25.01 9.85 -11.08
C TRP A 85 -25.94 9.54 -9.90
N THR A 86 -25.79 8.35 -9.32
CA THR A 86 -26.47 7.94 -8.10
C THR A 86 -25.63 6.93 -7.31
N THR A 87 -26.21 6.38 -6.25
CA THR A 87 -25.65 5.28 -5.46
C THR A 87 -26.52 4.04 -5.64
N ASP A 88 -25.90 2.88 -5.79
CA ASP A 88 -26.60 1.60 -5.88
C ASP A 88 -25.85 0.48 -5.12
N GLN A 89 -26.51 -0.65 -4.88
CA GLN A 89 -25.95 -1.83 -4.21
C GLN A 89 -25.50 -2.87 -5.25
N CYS A 90 -24.24 -2.83 -5.66
CA CYS A 90 -23.69 -3.78 -6.63
C CYS A 90 -23.11 -5.02 -5.93
N ASN A 91 -23.23 -6.18 -6.58
CA ASN A 91 -22.58 -7.42 -6.13
C ASN A 91 -21.21 -7.59 -6.79
N TYR A 92 -20.18 -7.79 -5.97
CA TYR A 92 -18.79 -8.00 -6.40
C TYR A 92 -18.28 -9.35 -5.91
N LEU A 93 -17.35 -9.96 -6.65
CA LEU A 93 -16.59 -11.13 -6.20
C LEU A 93 -15.26 -10.66 -5.61
N VAL A 94 -15.13 -10.71 -4.28
CA VAL A 94 -13.89 -10.36 -3.56
C VAL A 94 -13.28 -11.64 -3.03
N ASP A 95 -12.09 -12.00 -3.52
CA ASP A 95 -11.39 -13.25 -3.15
C ASP A 95 -12.26 -14.52 -3.27
N GLY A 96 -13.13 -14.54 -4.30
CA GLY A 96 -14.07 -15.64 -4.55
C GLY A 96 -15.34 -15.62 -3.70
N VAL A 97 -15.54 -14.59 -2.87
CA VAL A 97 -16.74 -14.40 -2.04
C VAL A 97 -17.60 -13.28 -2.61
N SER A 98 -18.88 -13.60 -2.89
CA SER A 98 -19.86 -12.60 -3.31
C SER A 98 -20.16 -11.63 -2.17
N THR A 99 -19.93 -10.34 -2.41
CA THR A 99 -20.05 -9.24 -1.46
C THR A 99 -20.84 -8.10 -2.10
N THR A 100 -21.88 -7.62 -1.42
CA THR A 100 -22.64 -6.45 -1.85
C THR A 100 -22.00 -5.17 -1.31
N LEU A 101 -21.66 -4.24 -2.18
CA LEU A 101 -21.08 -2.94 -1.81
C LEU A 101 -21.93 -1.80 -2.36
N THR A 102 -22.09 -0.75 -1.55
CA THR A 102 -22.58 0.54 -2.05
C THR A 102 -21.58 1.06 -3.08
N THR A 103 -22.08 1.58 -4.19
CA THR A 103 -21.28 1.97 -5.36
C THR A 103 -21.82 3.28 -5.92
N LEU A 104 -20.94 4.26 -6.22
CA LEU A 104 -21.33 5.40 -7.05
C LEU A 104 -21.45 4.93 -8.49
N VAL A 105 -22.59 5.15 -9.14
CA VAL A 105 -22.87 4.62 -10.47
C VAL A 105 -23.33 5.72 -11.43
N ASN A 106 -22.91 5.60 -12.69
CA ASN A 106 -23.46 6.32 -13.82
C ASN A 106 -23.39 5.38 -15.04
N PRO A 107 -24.53 4.88 -15.58
CA PRO A 107 -25.90 5.28 -15.27
C PRO A 107 -26.46 4.64 -13.99
N PHE A 108 -27.70 4.98 -13.62
CA PHE A 108 -28.35 4.49 -12.39
C PHE A 108 -28.51 2.97 -12.30
N ASN A 109 -28.55 2.27 -13.43
CA ASN A 109 -28.69 0.82 -13.55
C ASN A 109 -27.37 0.13 -13.98
N TRP A 110 -26.24 0.75 -13.66
CA TRP A 110 -24.91 0.19 -13.90
C TRP A 110 -24.73 -1.19 -13.25
N CYS A 111 -25.16 -1.37 -12.00
CA CYS A 111 -25.02 -2.66 -11.29
C CYS A 111 -25.77 -3.81 -11.98
N ASP A 112 -26.88 -3.49 -12.66
CA ASP A 112 -27.69 -4.47 -13.40
C ASP A 112 -27.07 -4.82 -14.75
N GLN A 113 -26.04 -4.09 -15.20
CA GLN A 113 -25.40 -4.20 -16.52
C GLN A 113 -26.41 -4.11 -17.68
N THR A 114 -27.49 -3.35 -17.50
CA THR A 114 -28.58 -3.21 -18.48
C THR A 114 -28.69 -1.82 -19.07
N GLY A 115 -28.01 -0.83 -18.49
CA GLY A 115 -28.03 0.55 -18.96
C GLY A 115 -26.70 0.99 -19.51
N THR A 116 -26.77 2.01 -20.35
CA THR A 116 -25.62 2.77 -20.84
C THR A 116 -25.71 4.21 -20.33
N TYR A 117 -24.59 4.91 -20.28
CA TYR A 117 -24.63 6.36 -20.05
C TYR A 117 -25.33 7.08 -21.21
N VAL A 118 -25.68 8.35 -21.02
CA VAL A 118 -26.37 9.14 -22.05
C VAL A 118 -25.37 9.83 -22.97
N ASP A 119 -25.74 10.03 -24.24
CA ASP A 119 -25.03 10.91 -25.17
C ASP A 119 -24.98 12.37 -24.70
N ASN A 120 -23.93 13.09 -25.10
CA ASN A 120 -23.66 14.49 -24.73
C ASN A 120 -23.66 14.74 -23.22
N ALA A 121 -23.28 13.72 -22.43
CA ALA A 121 -23.22 13.83 -20.98
C ALA A 121 -22.13 14.83 -20.58
N ASN A 122 -22.40 15.55 -19.50
CA ASN A 122 -21.40 16.28 -18.74
C ASN A 122 -21.77 16.15 -17.26
N ASP A 123 -21.71 14.91 -16.79
CA ASP A 123 -22.27 14.48 -15.52
C ASP A 123 -21.18 14.37 -14.48
N LYS A 124 -21.33 15.12 -13.40
CA LYS A 124 -20.39 15.17 -12.27
C LYS A 124 -21.07 14.72 -10.98
N ILE A 125 -20.24 14.15 -10.13
CA ILE A 125 -20.54 13.81 -8.76
C ILE A 125 -19.37 14.22 -7.87
N TYR A 126 -19.63 14.92 -6.76
CA TYR A 126 -18.57 15.38 -5.87
C TYR A 126 -19.01 15.50 -4.41
N LYS A 127 -18.04 15.48 -3.50
CA LYS A 127 -18.27 15.58 -2.06
C LYS A 127 -17.12 16.28 -1.37
N THR A 128 -17.45 17.10 -0.37
CA THR A 128 -16.49 17.82 0.45
C THR A 128 -16.16 17.05 1.72
N PHE A 129 -14.86 16.98 2.03
CA PHE A 129 -14.28 16.31 3.17
C PHE A 129 -13.55 17.33 4.03
N ASP A 130 -13.77 17.30 5.34
CA ASP A 130 -12.97 18.09 6.28
C ASP A 130 -11.67 17.33 6.57
N LEU A 131 -10.55 17.87 6.09
CA LEU A 131 -9.22 17.32 6.32
C LEU A 131 -8.44 18.12 7.39
N ALA A 132 -9.11 19.03 8.10
CA ALA A 132 -8.50 19.80 9.18
C ALA A 132 -7.96 18.87 10.28
N GLY A 133 -6.63 18.85 10.43
CA GLY A 133 -5.91 17.98 11.36
C GLY A 133 -4.75 17.23 10.70
N GLY A 134 -4.79 17.00 9.38
CA GLY A 134 -3.73 16.36 8.60
C GLY A 134 -2.57 17.29 8.27
N SER A 135 -1.70 17.62 9.23
CA SER A 135 -0.61 18.59 9.01
C SER A 135 0.49 18.14 8.04
N GLY A 136 0.54 16.85 7.68
CA GLY A 136 1.61 16.23 6.90
C GLY A 136 1.25 16.04 5.44
N GLN A 137 0.46 15.02 5.12
CA GLN A 137 0.10 14.63 3.76
C GLN A 137 -1.39 14.32 3.62
N ALA A 138 -1.93 14.39 2.41
CA ALA A 138 -3.29 13.95 2.10
C ALA A 138 -3.33 13.28 0.72
N ALA A 139 -4.04 12.17 0.59
CA ALA A 139 -4.18 11.45 -0.67
C ALA A 139 -5.60 10.92 -0.85
N LEU A 140 -6.08 10.95 -2.10
CA LEU A 140 -7.29 10.29 -2.55
C LEU A 140 -6.94 8.92 -3.12
N PHE A 141 -7.57 7.87 -2.60
CA PHE A 141 -7.58 6.52 -3.16
C PHE A 141 -8.99 6.19 -3.62
N TYR A 142 -9.13 5.62 -4.82
CA TYR A 142 -10.41 5.07 -5.28
C TYR A 142 -10.18 3.98 -6.32
N GLN A 143 -11.19 3.12 -6.47
CA GLN A 143 -11.17 1.99 -7.39
C GLN A 143 -12.40 2.09 -8.30
N PRO A 144 -12.24 2.60 -9.53
CA PRO A 144 -13.34 2.69 -10.49
C PRO A 144 -13.35 1.49 -11.45
N PHE A 145 -14.55 1.11 -11.85
CA PHE A 145 -14.84 0.36 -13.08
C PHE A 145 -15.32 1.34 -14.13
N ILE A 146 -14.74 1.28 -15.31
CA ILE A 146 -14.90 2.26 -16.36
C ILE A 146 -15.13 1.52 -17.66
N GLU A 147 -16.23 1.82 -18.32
CA GLU A 147 -16.58 1.37 -19.66
C GLU A 147 -17.06 2.58 -20.47
N THR A 148 -16.16 3.16 -21.26
CA THR A 148 -16.40 4.38 -22.06
C THR A 148 -15.89 4.20 -23.49
N GLU A 149 -16.45 4.92 -24.46
CA GLU A 149 -15.94 4.94 -25.84
C GLU A 149 -14.50 5.43 -25.88
N ALA A 150 -13.58 4.58 -26.33
CA ALA A 150 -12.15 4.87 -26.34
C ALA A 150 -11.80 6.00 -27.32
N GLY A 151 -11.31 7.11 -26.79
CA GLY A 151 -10.88 8.29 -27.53
C GLY A 151 -11.94 9.39 -27.66
N SER A 152 -13.20 9.10 -27.33
CA SER A 152 -14.34 10.02 -27.52
C SER A 152 -14.97 10.40 -26.18
N ASP A 153 -15.14 9.42 -25.30
CA ASP A 153 -15.78 9.60 -23.99
C ASP A 153 -14.77 9.48 -22.86
N PHE A 154 -14.97 10.27 -21.80
CA PHE A 154 -13.94 10.46 -20.79
C PHE A 154 -14.48 10.44 -19.37
N PHE A 155 -13.76 9.69 -18.53
CA PHE A 155 -13.85 9.73 -17.08
C PHE A 155 -12.76 10.64 -16.52
N PHE A 156 -13.17 11.58 -15.66
CA PHE A 156 -12.26 12.50 -14.98
C PHE A 156 -12.32 12.35 -13.48
N THR A 157 -11.20 12.66 -12.83
CA THR A 157 -11.11 12.86 -11.39
C THR A 157 -10.46 14.20 -11.12
N ALA A 158 -11.00 14.97 -10.19
CA ALA A 158 -10.48 16.28 -9.82
C ALA A 158 -10.75 16.58 -8.34
N PHE A 159 -10.12 17.65 -7.86
CA PHE A 159 -10.36 18.16 -6.52
C PHE A 159 -10.38 19.69 -6.50
N ASP A 160 -11.01 20.25 -5.47
CA ASP A 160 -10.96 21.67 -5.13
C ASP A 160 -10.56 21.84 -3.66
N ALA A 161 -9.50 22.60 -3.43
CA ALA A 161 -8.92 22.84 -2.10
C ALA A 161 -9.64 23.93 -1.29
N THR A 162 -10.68 24.54 -1.83
CA THR A 162 -11.50 25.58 -1.18
C THR A 162 -12.86 25.06 -0.72
N GLY A 163 -13.21 23.82 -1.09
CA GLY A 163 -14.51 23.21 -0.82
C GLY A 163 -15.56 23.51 -1.91
N GLY A 164 -15.16 24.10 -3.03
CA GLY A 164 -16.00 24.37 -4.19
C GLY A 164 -16.25 23.15 -5.08
N ASP A 165 -16.87 23.40 -6.23
CA ASP A 165 -17.10 22.39 -7.26
C ASP A 165 -15.80 22.12 -8.04
N PRO A 166 -15.27 20.89 -8.05
CA PRO A 166 -14.00 20.57 -8.72
C PRO A 166 -14.11 20.59 -10.25
N PHE A 167 -15.31 20.78 -10.80
CA PHE A 167 -15.61 20.87 -12.22
C PHE A 167 -16.42 22.14 -12.55
N ASP A 168 -15.97 23.29 -12.05
CA ASP A 168 -16.62 24.60 -12.24
C ASP A 168 -16.34 25.25 -13.61
N GLY A 169 -15.49 24.64 -14.44
CA GLY A 169 -15.10 25.12 -15.77
C GLY A 169 -14.00 26.20 -15.77
N VAL A 170 -13.62 26.74 -14.60
CA VAL A 170 -12.51 27.70 -14.46
C VAL A 170 -11.26 26.99 -13.92
N ASN A 171 -11.46 26.01 -13.03
CA ASN A 171 -10.42 25.27 -12.33
C ASN A 171 -10.44 23.76 -12.67
N ASP A 172 -11.01 23.39 -13.82
CA ASP A 172 -11.01 22.02 -14.37
C ASP A 172 -9.57 21.55 -14.69
N ASN A 173 -8.80 21.24 -13.64
CA ASN A 173 -7.46 20.66 -13.74
C ASN A 173 -7.55 19.21 -13.25
N PRO A 174 -7.90 18.26 -14.13
CA PRO A 174 -8.13 16.90 -13.72
C PRO A 174 -6.85 16.25 -13.20
N LEU A 175 -6.96 15.58 -12.06
CA LEU A 175 -5.97 14.63 -11.55
C LEU A 175 -5.83 13.42 -12.48
N LEU A 176 -6.93 13.02 -13.11
CA LEU A 176 -7.00 11.94 -14.09
C LEU A 176 -7.95 12.31 -15.21
N GLN A 177 -7.56 12.00 -16.44
CA GLN A 177 -8.44 11.86 -17.60
C GLN A 177 -8.21 10.46 -18.18
N PHE A 178 -9.28 9.67 -18.25
CA PHE A 178 -9.24 8.29 -18.75
C PHE A 178 -10.34 8.11 -19.80
N SER A 179 -10.06 7.27 -20.81
CA SER A 179 -11.02 6.88 -21.83
C SER A 179 -10.78 5.43 -22.22
N GLY A 180 -11.86 4.72 -22.58
CA GLY A 180 -11.85 3.28 -22.86
C GLY A 180 -12.40 2.46 -21.70
N THR A 181 -11.96 1.20 -21.63
CA THR A 181 -12.43 0.22 -20.64
C THR A 181 -11.29 -0.24 -19.73
N ASN A 182 -11.56 -0.42 -18.43
CA ASN A 182 -10.64 -1.11 -17.51
C ASN A 182 -11.23 -2.42 -16.99
N ASP A 183 -10.44 -3.49 -17.02
CA ASP A 183 -10.87 -4.79 -16.50
C ASP A 183 -10.78 -4.86 -14.97
N MET A 184 -11.83 -5.44 -14.39
CA MET A 184 -12.29 -5.31 -13.00
C MET A 184 -11.40 -5.83 -11.85
N ASN A 185 -10.11 -6.11 -12.07
CA ASN A 185 -9.38 -6.94 -11.09
C ASN A 185 -8.28 -6.27 -10.29
N ASN A 186 -7.78 -5.08 -10.61
CA ASN A 186 -6.71 -4.44 -9.78
C ASN A 186 -6.44 -2.95 -10.06
N LEU A 187 -7.25 -2.24 -10.85
CA LEU A 187 -6.96 -0.83 -11.12
C LEU A 187 -7.49 0.07 -10.01
N TYR A 188 -6.59 0.61 -9.21
CA TYR A 188 -6.86 1.69 -8.28
C TYR A 188 -6.04 2.91 -8.68
N PHE A 189 -6.54 4.08 -8.32
CA PHE A 189 -5.84 5.34 -8.50
C PHE A 189 -5.54 5.97 -7.15
N ILE A 190 -4.35 6.55 -7.03
CA ILE A 190 -3.93 7.34 -5.88
C ILE A 190 -3.52 8.71 -6.40
N HIS A 191 -4.17 9.75 -5.86
CA HIS A 191 -3.87 11.13 -6.20
C HIS A 191 -3.43 11.93 -4.99
N ASP A 192 -2.49 12.84 -5.24
CA ASP A 192 -2.03 13.78 -4.24
C ASP A 192 -3.10 14.85 -3.96
N LEU A 193 -3.45 15.03 -2.68
CA LEU A 193 -4.32 16.09 -2.18
C LEU A 193 -3.55 17.05 -1.24
N MET A 194 -2.23 17.20 -1.39
CA MET A 194 -1.39 18.06 -0.54
C MET A 194 -1.93 19.49 -0.40
N ALA A 195 -2.57 20.04 -1.44
CA ALA A 195 -3.17 21.37 -1.42
C ALA A 195 -4.38 21.48 -0.47
N CYS A 196 -5.04 20.36 -0.16
CA CYS A 196 -6.18 20.27 0.74
C CYS A 196 -5.83 20.03 2.21
N ARG A 197 -4.57 19.73 2.55
CA ARG A 197 -4.19 19.06 3.82
C ARG A 197 -4.63 19.76 5.12
N THR A 198 -4.97 21.06 5.10
CA THR A 198 -5.44 21.80 6.29
C THR A 198 -6.83 22.42 6.12
N ASN A 199 -7.52 22.12 5.03
CA ASN A 199 -8.77 22.79 4.63
C ASN A 199 -9.85 21.76 4.30
N MET A 200 -11.05 22.26 4.00
CA MET A 200 -12.07 21.48 3.30
C MET A 200 -11.54 21.09 1.92
N CYS A 201 -11.72 19.84 1.52
CA CYS A 201 -11.35 19.32 0.22
C CYS A 201 -12.57 18.75 -0.47
N THR A 202 -12.98 19.30 -1.61
CA THR A 202 -13.97 18.63 -2.45
C THR A 202 -13.25 17.74 -3.43
N VAL A 203 -13.60 16.46 -3.47
CA VAL A 203 -13.16 15.54 -4.54
C VAL A 203 -14.35 15.16 -5.40
N GLY A 204 -14.11 14.94 -6.68
CA GLY A 204 -15.18 14.62 -7.61
C GLY A 204 -14.76 13.78 -8.79
N PHE A 205 -15.77 13.18 -9.40
CA PHE A 205 -15.70 12.40 -10.61
C PHE A 205 -16.63 12.99 -11.67
N ARG A 206 -16.23 12.90 -12.93
CA ARG A 206 -17.04 13.38 -14.06
C ARG A 206 -16.98 12.41 -15.23
N LEU A 207 -18.14 12.18 -15.85
CA LEU A 207 -18.28 11.50 -17.14
C LEU A 207 -18.68 12.55 -18.18
N THR A 208 -17.92 12.64 -19.26
CA THR A 208 -18.34 13.36 -20.46
C THR A 208 -18.46 12.40 -21.63
N SER A 209 -19.49 12.58 -22.44
CA SER A 209 -19.64 11.84 -23.69
C SER A 209 -19.92 12.74 -24.87
N ASP A 210 -19.59 12.28 -26.06
CA ASP A 210 -20.03 12.90 -27.31
C ASP A 210 -21.36 12.28 -27.81
N VAL A 211 -21.62 12.37 -29.12
CA VAL A 211 -22.76 11.66 -29.75
C VAL A 211 -22.20 10.40 -30.38
N GLY A 212 -22.68 9.23 -29.99
CA GLY A 212 -22.16 8.03 -30.63
C GLY A 212 -22.45 6.74 -29.90
N LEU A 213 -21.39 6.12 -29.38
CA LEU A 213 -21.44 4.80 -28.79
C LEU A 213 -21.50 4.90 -27.27
N GLU A 214 -22.66 4.63 -26.71
CA GLU A 214 -22.78 4.54 -25.25
C GLU A 214 -22.44 3.13 -24.75
N LEU A 215 -21.60 3.05 -23.71
CA LEU A 215 -21.21 1.81 -23.04
C LEU A 215 -21.73 1.76 -21.60
N GLY A 216 -21.31 0.75 -20.84
CA GLY A 216 -21.82 0.48 -19.50
C GLY A 216 -21.61 1.63 -18.50
N GLY A 217 -20.61 2.51 -18.70
CA GLY A 217 -20.38 3.68 -17.85
C GLY A 217 -19.46 3.39 -16.68
N ILE A 218 -19.74 4.01 -15.52
CA ILE A 218 -18.83 4.08 -14.38
C ILE A 218 -19.46 3.49 -13.12
N GLY A 219 -18.69 2.66 -12.41
CA GLY A 219 -18.99 2.18 -11.05
C GLY A 219 -17.82 2.42 -10.11
N ILE A 220 -18.02 3.03 -8.93
CA ILE A 220 -16.96 3.31 -7.95
C ILE A 220 -17.39 2.82 -6.56
N PRO A 221 -17.00 1.60 -6.14
CA PRO A 221 -17.35 1.06 -4.81
C PRO A 221 -16.44 1.53 -3.67
N ILE A 222 -15.30 2.15 -3.98
CA ILE A 222 -14.32 2.54 -2.97
C ILE A 222 -13.84 3.96 -3.24
N VAL A 223 -14.05 4.83 -2.25
CA VAL A 223 -13.42 6.15 -2.15
C VAL A 223 -12.85 6.26 -0.73
N VAL A 224 -11.56 6.50 -0.63
CA VAL A 224 -10.83 6.62 0.62
C VAL A 224 -9.97 7.88 0.55
N ILE A 225 -10.01 8.70 1.60
CA ILE A 225 -9.05 9.78 1.78
C ILE A 225 -8.19 9.44 2.98
N SER A 226 -6.87 9.45 2.80
CA SER A 226 -5.91 9.24 3.88
C SER A 226 -5.12 10.51 4.12
N THR A 227 -4.99 10.90 5.38
CA THR A 227 -4.11 11.99 5.82
C THR A 227 -3.00 11.43 6.70
N LEU A 228 -1.85 12.09 6.68
CA LEU A 228 -0.74 11.86 7.61
C LEU A 228 -0.49 13.15 8.40
N GLU A 229 -0.15 13.00 9.67
CA GLU A 229 0.34 14.09 10.51
C GLU A 229 1.86 14.20 10.38
N LYS A 230 2.35 15.43 10.26
CA LYS A 230 3.78 15.69 10.06
C LYS A 230 4.64 15.35 11.27
N ASP A 231 4.11 15.60 12.47
CA ASP A 231 4.81 15.49 13.75
C ASP A 231 4.10 14.50 14.69
N GLY A 232 3.50 13.45 14.11
CA GLY A 232 2.81 12.41 14.86
C GLY A 232 3.74 11.69 15.84
N ASN A 233 3.22 11.38 17.04
CA ASN A 233 3.95 10.64 18.07
C ASN A 233 3.32 9.27 18.33
N THR A 234 2.91 8.59 17.26
CA THR A 234 2.16 7.33 17.33
C THR A 234 3.10 6.14 17.22
N TYR A 235 2.86 5.16 18.08
CA TYR A 235 3.60 3.92 18.13
C TYR A 235 2.64 2.74 18.21
N VAL A 236 3.07 1.61 17.68
CA VAL A 236 2.33 0.35 17.75
C VAL A 236 3.31 -0.80 17.96
N THR A 237 2.82 -1.86 18.57
CA THR A 237 3.54 -3.13 18.69
C THR A 237 3.12 -4.04 17.54
N LEU A 238 4.08 -4.46 16.72
CA LEU A 238 3.87 -5.38 15.60
C LEU A 238 4.80 -6.59 15.71
N GLN A 239 4.48 -7.64 14.96
CA GLN A 239 5.29 -8.85 14.87
C GLN A 239 5.38 -9.32 13.42
N GLY A 240 6.52 -9.91 13.08
CA GLY A 240 6.80 -10.39 11.74
C GLY A 240 8.30 -10.44 11.45
N THR A 241 8.68 -11.23 10.46
CA THR A 241 10.00 -11.13 9.82
C THR A 241 10.24 -9.73 9.23
N SER A 242 9.18 -9.01 8.88
CA SER A 242 9.20 -7.57 8.53
C SER A 242 9.71 -6.69 9.67
N MET A 243 9.52 -7.05 10.94
CA MET A 243 10.03 -6.33 12.11
C MET A 243 11.43 -6.80 12.50
N ALA A 244 11.80 -8.05 12.19
CA ALA A 244 13.16 -8.57 12.34
C ALA A 244 14.15 -7.94 11.35
N THR A 245 13.74 -7.80 10.09
CA THR A 245 14.52 -7.22 8.99
C THR A 245 15.17 -5.86 9.31
N PRO A 246 14.45 -4.84 9.83
CA PRO A 246 15.03 -3.53 10.12
C PRO A 246 16.09 -3.56 11.23
N HIS A 247 16.06 -4.53 12.15
CA HIS A 247 17.17 -4.70 13.11
C HIS A 247 18.47 -5.05 12.39
N VAL A 248 18.42 -5.98 11.44
CA VAL A 248 19.60 -6.39 10.65
C VAL A 248 20.02 -5.30 9.66
N ALA A 249 19.07 -4.59 9.05
CA ALA A 249 19.37 -3.43 8.22
C ALA A 249 20.05 -2.29 9.01
N GLY A 250 19.59 -2.04 10.24
CA GLY A 250 20.24 -1.12 11.17
C GLY A 250 21.67 -1.53 11.51
N ILE A 251 21.91 -2.82 11.77
CA ILE A 251 23.26 -3.37 11.97
C ILE A 251 24.13 -3.17 10.71
N ALA A 252 23.61 -3.45 9.51
CA ALA A 252 24.34 -3.22 8.26
C ALA A 252 24.74 -1.75 8.10
N ALA A 253 23.85 -0.82 8.44
CA ALA A 253 24.14 0.61 8.44
C ALA A 253 25.20 0.99 9.48
N MET A 254 25.12 0.45 10.71
CA MET A 254 26.13 0.68 11.76
C MET A 254 27.52 0.17 11.35
N VAL A 255 27.60 -1.02 10.75
CA VAL A 255 28.85 -1.60 10.25
C VAL A 255 29.51 -0.69 9.21
N ARG A 256 28.72 -0.16 8.27
CA ARG A 256 29.22 0.77 7.24
C ARG A 256 29.46 2.19 7.76
N ALA A 257 28.78 2.62 8.81
CA ALA A 257 29.06 3.89 9.48
C ALA A 257 30.38 3.82 10.25
N TYR A 258 30.68 2.68 10.88
CA TYR A 258 31.95 2.42 11.55
C TYR A 258 33.12 2.40 10.56
N ASN A 259 32.95 1.73 9.42
CA ASN A 259 33.94 1.76 8.33
C ASN A 259 33.25 1.91 6.96
N PRO A 260 33.21 3.12 6.40
CA PRO A 260 32.60 3.38 5.09
C PRO A 260 33.29 2.66 3.92
N ALA A 261 34.52 2.19 4.09
CA ALA A 261 35.26 1.43 3.08
C ALA A 261 34.84 -0.06 3.01
N TYR A 262 34.06 -0.56 3.98
CA TYR A 262 33.54 -1.92 3.92
C TYR A 262 32.66 -2.13 2.70
N THR A 263 32.98 -3.20 1.97
CA THR A 263 32.22 -3.66 0.83
C THR A 263 30.89 -4.27 1.31
N TYR A 264 30.01 -4.59 0.35
CA TYR A 264 28.81 -5.37 0.71
C TYR A 264 29.21 -6.73 1.30
N ALA A 265 30.30 -7.34 0.81
CA ALA A 265 30.75 -8.66 1.25
C ALA A 265 31.25 -8.61 2.69
N ASP A 266 32.05 -7.59 3.04
CA ASP A 266 32.50 -7.37 4.42
C ASP A 266 31.31 -7.17 5.36
N THR A 267 30.31 -6.39 4.91
CA THR A 267 29.11 -6.11 5.71
C THR A 267 28.25 -7.37 5.91
N VAL A 268 28.05 -8.17 4.87
CA VAL A 268 27.32 -9.45 4.96
C VAL A 268 28.06 -10.43 5.86
N ALA A 269 29.37 -10.54 5.71
CA ALA A 269 30.21 -11.38 6.56
C ALA A 269 30.15 -10.94 8.03
N ALA A 270 30.22 -9.64 8.30
CA ALA A 270 30.08 -9.08 9.65
C ALA A 270 28.76 -9.50 10.32
N ILE A 271 27.65 -9.44 9.57
CA ILE A 271 26.32 -9.83 10.07
C ILE A 271 26.25 -11.34 10.33
N LYS A 272 26.60 -12.16 9.34
CA LYS A 272 26.48 -13.63 9.43
C LYS A 272 27.45 -14.23 10.46
N GLN A 273 28.67 -13.70 10.55
CA GLN A 273 29.71 -14.23 11.44
C GLN A 273 29.65 -13.60 12.83
N GLY A 274 29.30 -12.33 12.93
CA GLY A 274 29.24 -11.59 14.20
C GLY A 274 28.00 -11.85 15.03
N GLY A 275 27.02 -12.61 14.51
CA GLY A 275 25.84 -13.01 15.28
C GLY A 275 26.17 -13.93 16.47
N GLU A 276 25.29 -13.91 17.46
CA GLU A 276 25.34 -14.79 18.63
C GLU A 276 24.70 -16.13 18.31
N TYR A 277 25.36 -17.23 18.66
CA TYR A 277 24.81 -18.57 18.42
C TYR A 277 23.55 -18.80 19.27
N VAL A 278 22.51 -19.31 18.63
CA VAL A 278 21.22 -19.61 19.24
C VAL A 278 20.82 -21.01 18.82
N GLY A 279 20.85 -21.98 19.75
CA GLY A 279 20.51 -23.37 19.45
C GLY A 279 19.09 -23.57 18.90
N ALA A 280 18.15 -22.66 19.20
CA ALA A 280 16.81 -22.68 18.62
C ALA A 280 16.78 -22.40 17.10
N LEU A 281 17.89 -21.96 16.52
CA LEU A 281 18.05 -21.74 15.07
C LEU A 281 18.79 -22.89 14.36
N ASP A 282 19.22 -23.92 15.10
CA ASP A 282 19.88 -25.09 14.51
C ASP A 282 18.94 -25.83 13.55
N GLY A 283 19.39 -26.00 12.31
CA GLY A 283 18.58 -26.60 11.24
C GLY A 283 17.50 -25.67 10.67
N PHE A 284 17.39 -24.43 11.16
CA PHE A 284 16.41 -23.44 10.70
C PHE A 284 17.05 -22.26 9.94
N THR A 285 18.35 -22.03 10.08
CA THR A 285 19.08 -20.96 9.38
C THR A 285 20.50 -21.43 9.02
N SER A 286 21.13 -20.78 8.05
CA SER A 286 22.47 -21.12 7.58
C SER A 286 23.58 -20.83 8.59
N THR A 287 23.34 -19.92 9.54
CA THR A 287 24.34 -19.52 10.55
C THR A 287 24.04 -20.02 11.96
N SER A 288 22.80 -20.47 12.24
CA SER A 288 22.30 -20.70 13.59
C SER A 288 22.48 -19.52 14.55
N LYS A 289 22.49 -18.28 14.03
CA LYS A 289 22.81 -17.09 14.81
C LYS A 289 21.71 -16.07 14.83
N ALA A 290 21.51 -15.46 15.99
CA ALA A 290 20.81 -14.19 16.12
C ALA A 290 21.75 -13.04 15.78
N ALA A 291 21.27 -12.05 15.03
CA ALA A 291 22.04 -10.87 14.69
C ALA A 291 22.43 -10.10 15.97
N ASN A 292 23.72 -9.76 16.09
CA ASN A 292 24.28 -9.10 17.26
C ASN A 292 25.15 -7.91 16.82
N ALA A 293 24.67 -6.69 17.05
CA ALA A 293 25.35 -5.46 16.65
C ALA A 293 26.79 -5.37 17.18
N MET A 294 27.05 -5.83 18.40
CA MET A 294 28.38 -5.74 19.01
C MET A 294 29.35 -6.76 18.45
N GLY A 295 28.86 -7.96 18.09
CA GLY A 295 29.69 -9.00 17.48
C GLY A 295 30.04 -8.75 16.01
N THR A 296 29.35 -7.83 15.32
CA THR A 296 29.62 -7.47 13.91
C THR A 296 30.86 -6.60 13.67
N ARG A 297 31.68 -6.35 14.70
CA ARG A 297 32.93 -5.60 14.56
C ARG A 297 34.03 -6.50 13.97
N ILE A 298 34.25 -6.41 12.65
CA ILE A 298 35.40 -7.04 12.01
C ILE A 298 36.66 -6.25 12.44
N GLY A 299 37.59 -6.88 13.19
CA GLY A 299 38.92 -6.32 13.46
C GLY A 299 39.30 -5.99 14.92
N SER A 300 38.60 -6.50 15.93
CA SER A 300 39.09 -6.45 17.33
C SER A 300 39.28 -7.84 17.90
N ALA A 301 40.42 -8.44 17.60
CA ALA A 301 41.11 -9.39 18.46
C ALA A 301 42.29 -8.67 19.12
#